data_AF-A0A352X423-F1
#
_entry.id   AF-A0A352X423-F1
#
_cell.length_a   1.000
_cell.length_b   1.000
_cell.length_c   1.000
_cell.angle_alpha   90.00
_cell.angle_beta   90.00
_cell.angle_gamma   90.00
#
_symmetry.space_group_name_H-M   'P 1'
#
loop_
_entity.id
_entity.type
_entity.pdbx_description
1 polymer ?
#
loop_
_entity_poly.entity_id
_entity_poly.type
_entity_poly.pdbx_seq_one_letter_code
_entity_poly.pdbx_strand_id
1 'polypeptide(L)'
;VGRIGCFLTGLSDRTYGIATSLPWGVNFGDGIYRHPTQIYEIIFLLLLMLFLKIRSGYLREEGDLFKFYIVGYLGFRFLIDFIKPDFHPILGVSAIQIACFLGLVYYRSSILPMFDLHGK
;
A
#
# COMPACT_ATOMS: atom_id res chain seq x y z
N VAL A 1 4.73 2.64 12.61
CA VAL A 1 4.83 3.59 13.74
C VAL A 1 4.13 4.92 13.43
N GLY A 2 4.53 5.67 12.40
CA GLY A 2 3.88 6.96 12.05
C GLY A 2 2.36 6.90 11.83
N ARG A 3 1.85 5.82 11.20
CA ARG A 3 0.41 5.63 10.94
C ARG A 3 -0.46 5.39 12.17
N ILE A 4 0.13 4.91 13.27
CA ILE A 4 -0.58 4.76 14.55
C ILE A 4 -0.84 6.16 15.12
N GLY A 5 0.13 7.07 15.02
CA GLY A 5 -0.05 8.48 15.38
C GLY A 5 -1.15 9.14 14.55
N CYS A 6 -1.13 8.94 13.23
CA CYS A 6 -2.17 9.43 12.30
C CYS A 6 -3.58 8.94 12.64
N PHE A 7 -3.71 7.68 13.06
CA PHE A 7 -5.00 7.12 13.47
C PHE A 7 -5.52 7.75 14.77
N LEU A 8 -4.62 7.99 15.74
CA LEU A 8 -4.95 8.62 17.02
C LEU A 8 -5.28 10.12 16.90
N THR A 9 -4.73 10.81 15.89
CA THR A 9 -5.02 12.22 15.61
C THR A 9 -6.29 12.45 14.79
N GLY A 10 -6.85 11.39 14.19
CA GLY A 10 -8.17 11.40 13.53
C GLY A 10 -8.26 12.35 12.33
N LEU A 11 -9.25 13.24 12.32
CA LEU A 11 -9.53 14.17 11.20
C LEU A 11 -8.40 15.19 10.94
N SER A 12 -7.57 15.48 11.94
CA SER A 12 -6.54 16.53 11.85
C SER A 12 -5.40 16.18 10.89
N ASP A 13 -5.17 14.88 10.64
CA ASP A 13 -4.12 14.40 9.75
C ASP A 13 -4.58 14.26 8.29
N ARG A 14 -5.89 14.45 7.99
CA ARG A 14 -6.51 14.29 6.65
C ARG A 14 -6.17 12.97 5.93
N THR A 15 -5.66 11.97 6.63
CA THR A 15 -5.24 10.70 6.03
C THR A 15 -6.38 9.68 5.90
N TYR A 16 -7.59 10.01 6.34
CA TYR A 16 -8.78 9.16 6.32
C TYR A 16 -9.26 8.86 4.89
N GLY A 17 -9.97 7.76 4.70
CA GLY A 17 -10.54 7.41 3.39
C GLY A 17 -11.88 8.10 3.10
N ILE A 18 -12.41 7.82 1.90
CA ILE A 18 -13.76 8.21 1.50
C ILE A 18 -14.82 7.62 2.44
N ALA A 19 -16.02 8.18 2.39
CA ALA A 19 -17.18 7.66 3.12
C ALA A 19 -17.47 6.21 2.73
N THR A 20 -17.83 5.39 3.71
CA THR A 20 -18.08 3.95 3.52
C THR A 20 -19.24 3.49 4.37
N SER A 21 -20.01 2.52 3.86
CA SER A 21 -21.09 1.84 4.58
C SER A 21 -20.66 0.48 5.15
N LEU A 22 -19.36 0.18 5.09
CA LEU A 22 -18.82 -1.09 5.58
C LEU A 22 -18.86 -1.16 7.11
N PRO A 23 -19.05 -2.35 7.70
CA PRO A 23 -19.24 -2.50 9.15
C PRO A 23 -17.99 -2.16 9.98
N TRP A 24 -16.82 -2.06 9.35
CA TRP A 24 -15.56 -1.61 9.97
C TRP A 24 -15.20 -0.15 9.64
N GLY A 25 -16.15 0.62 9.08
CA GLY A 25 -15.98 2.06 8.91
C GLY A 25 -15.76 2.73 10.27
N VAL A 26 -14.86 3.71 10.32
CA VAL A 26 -14.56 4.47 11.54
C VAL A 26 -15.11 5.87 11.38
N ASN A 27 -15.90 6.32 12.35
CA ASN A 27 -16.32 7.71 12.46
C ASN A 27 -15.27 8.47 13.26
N PHE A 28 -14.58 9.40 12.61
CA PHE A 28 -13.49 10.18 13.21
C PHE A 28 -13.98 11.44 13.93
N GLY A 29 -15.29 11.56 14.19
CA GLY A 29 -15.92 12.68 14.89
C GLY A 29 -16.72 13.63 14.00
N ASP A 30 -16.86 13.35 12.70
CA ASP A 30 -17.62 14.15 11.72
C ASP A 30 -19.02 13.59 11.43
N GLY A 31 -19.43 12.50 12.09
CA GLY A 31 -20.74 11.87 11.85
C GLY A 31 -20.75 10.94 10.63
N ILE A 32 -19.64 10.82 9.90
CA ILE A 32 -19.54 10.03 8.67
C ILE A 32 -18.61 8.84 8.92
N TYR A 33 -19.07 7.63 8.62
CA TYR A 33 -18.22 6.45 8.63
C TYR A 33 -17.29 6.47 7.42
N ARG A 34 -15.98 6.34 7.65
CA ARG A 34 -14.95 6.41 6.63
C ARG A 34 -14.06 5.18 6.66
N HIS A 35 -13.43 4.86 5.53
CA HIS A 35 -12.42 3.82 5.50
C HIS A 35 -11.22 4.20 6.41
N PRO A 36 -10.84 3.38 7.39
CA PRO A 36 -9.63 3.58 8.19
C PRO A 36 -8.39 3.16 7.40
N THR A 37 -8.06 3.93 6.38
CA THR A 37 -6.89 3.76 5.51
C THR A 37 -5.60 3.56 6.31
N GLN A 38 -5.43 4.24 7.44
CA GLN A 38 -4.26 4.09 8.31
C GLN A 38 -4.13 2.67 8.86
N ILE A 39 -5.25 2.04 9.23
CA ILE A 39 -5.29 0.64 9.68
C ILE A 39 -4.96 -0.29 8.52
N TYR A 40 -5.50 -0.02 7.32
CA TYR A 40 -5.17 -0.81 6.13
C TYR A 40 -3.67 -0.75 5.81
N GLU A 41 -3.05 0.43 5.93
CA GLU A 41 -1.60 0.60 5.76
C GLU A 41 -0.80 -0.22 6.77
N ILE A 42 -1.22 -0.23 8.05
CA ILE A 42 -0.54 -1.00 9.09
C ILE A 42 -0.66 -2.51 8.82
N ILE A 43 -1.88 -2.99 8.55
CA ILE A 43 -2.13 -4.42 8.27
C ILE A 43 -1.33 -4.86 7.05
N PHE A 44 -1.33 -4.06 5.98
CA PHE A 44 -0.56 -4.37 4.78
C PHE A 44 0.94 -4.45 5.06
N LEU A 45 1.52 -3.49 5.78
CA LEU A 45 2.95 -3.52 6.09
C LEU A 45 3.32 -4.73 6.95
N LEU A 46 2.46 -5.14 7.89
CA LEU A 46 2.68 -6.36 8.68
C LEU A 46 2.61 -7.62 7.81
N LEU A 47 1.63 -7.72 6.92
CA LEU A 47 1.52 -8.84 5.98
C LEU A 47 2.69 -8.88 5.00
N LEU A 48 3.13 -7.73 4.48
CA LEU A 48 4.27 -7.62 3.59
C LEU A 48 5.55 -8.05 4.32
N MET A 49 5.75 -7.61 5.57
CA MET A 49 6.89 -8.03 6.39
C MET A 49 6.88 -9.54 6.63
N LEU A 50 5.73 -10.12 6.97
CA LEU A 50 5.59 -11.57 7.17
C LEU A 50 5.88 -12.34 5.88
N PHE A 51 5.32 -11.88 4.76
CA PHE A 51 5.57 -12.46 3.44
C PHE A 51 7.06 -12.45 3.09
N LEU A 52 7.73 -11.31 3.27
CA LEU A 52 9.16 -11.18 3.02
C LEU A 52 9.99 -12.06 3.95
N LYS A 53 9.61 -12.20 5.23
CA LYS A 53 10.29 -13.07 6.20
C LYS A 53 10.14 -14.55 5.86
N ILE A 54 8.97 -14.97 5.38
CA ILE A 54 8.77 -16.35 4.90
C ILE A 54 9.64 -16.55 3.65
N ARG A 55 9.63 -15.59 2.72
CA ARG A 55 10.38 -15.70 1.47
C ARG A 55 11.88 -15.56 1.61
N SER A 56 12.39 -14.87 2.64
CA SER A 56 13.82 -14.75 2.89
C SER A 56 14.49 -16.08 3.20
N GLY A 57 13.73 -17.09 3.63
CA GLY A 57 14.25 -18.46 3.80
C GLY A 57 14.43 -19.23 2.49
N TYR A 58 13.78 -18.81 1.40
CA TYR A 58 13.80 -19.49 0.10
C TYR A 58 14.56 -18.72 -0.99
N LEU A 59 14.81 -17.43 -0.78
CA LEU A 59 15.50 -16.57 -1.74
C LEU A 59 17.01 -16.67 -1.55
N ARG A 60 17.71 -17.06 -2.63
CA ARG A 60 19.17 -17.23 -2.66
C ARG A 60 19.90 -16.06 -3.33
N GLU A 61 19.22 -15.24 -4.13
CA GLU A 61 19.84 -14.12 -4.83
C GLU A 61 19.72 -12.80 -4.07
N GLU A 62 20.83 -12.06 -4.04
CA GLU A 62 20.91 -10.73 -3.43
C GLU A 62 20.00 -9.75 -4.22
N GLY A 63 19.02 -9.15 -3.53
CA GLY A 63 18.16 -8.09 -4.08
C GLY A 63 16.74 -8.50 -4.45
N ASP A 64 16.39 -9.78 -4.49
CA ASP A 64 15.01 -10.20 -4.81
C ASP A 64 14.01 -9.84 -3.72
N LEU A 65 14.40 -9.93 -2.44
CA LEU A 65 13.60 -9.44 -1.31
C LEU A 65 13.27 -7.95 -1.46
N PHE A 66 14.22 -7.15 -1.95
CA PHE A 66 14.02 -5.73 -2.18
C PHE A 66 13.03 -5.47 -3.32
N LYS A 67 13.13 -6.24 -4.41
CA LYS A 67 12.16 -6.16 -5.53
C LYS A 67 10.75 -6.53 -5.06
N PHE A 68 10.58 -7.61 -4.29
CA PHE A 68 9.29 -7.97 -3.70
C PHE A 68 8.71 -6.86 -2.81
N TYR A 69 9.55 -6.25 -1.98
CA TYR A 69 9.14 -5.13 -1.14
C TYR A 69 8.64 -3.95 -1.99
N ILE A 70 9.40 -3.54 -3.00
CA ILE A 70 9.03 -2.41 -3.87
C ILE A 70 7.75 -2.69 -4.64
N VAL A 71 7.63 -3.85 -5.29
CA VAL A 71 6.44 -4.20 -6.07
C VAL A 71 5.20 -4.27 -5.18
N GLY A 72 5.30 -4.94 -4.03
CA GLY A 72 4.20 -5.03 -3.06
C GLY A 72 3.79 -3.65 -2.54
N TYR A 73 4.76 -2.84 -2.13
CA TYR A 73 4.51 -1.50 -1.60
C TYR A 73 3.88 -0.57 -2.66
N LEU A 74 4.40 -0.56 -3.89
CA LEU A 74 3.85 0.27 -4.97
C LEU A 74 2.43 -0.18 -5.36
N GLY A 75 2.18 -1.49 -5.41
CA GLY A 75 0.85 -2.04 -5.68
C GLY A 75 -0.17 -1.62 -4.62
N PHE A 76 0.19 -1.75 -3.35
CA PHE A 76 -0.68 -1.30 -2.27
C PHE A 76 -0.85 0.22 -2.22
N ARG A 77 0.22 0.98 -2.46
CA ARG A 77 0.19 2.45 -2.55
C ARG A 77 -0.78 2.91 -3.64
N PHE A 78 -0.77 2.24 -4.79
CA PHE A 78 -1.70 2.48 -5.88
C PHE A 78 -3.15 2.22 -5.44
N LEU A 79 -3.42 1.07 -4.81
CA LEU A 79 -4.77 0.70 -4.35
C LEU A 79 -5.33 1.63 -3.27
N ILE A 80 -4.52 1.99 -2.27
CA ILE A 80 -5.00 2.81 -1.16
C ILE A 80 -5.23 4.27 -1.57
N ASP A 81 -4.54 4.74 -2.60
CA ASP A 81 -4.76 6.08 -3.16
C ASP A 81 -6.18 6.23 -3.72
N PHE A 82 -6.77 5.17 -4.29
CA PHE A 82 -8.18 5.19 -4.74
C PHE A 82 -9.18 5.37 -3.58
N ILE A 83 -8.80 4.94 -2.38
CA ILE A 83 -9.66 5.01 -1.20
C ILE A 83 -9.50 6.36 -0.50
N LYS A 84 -8.42 7.10 -0.77
CA LYS A 84 -8.18 8.41 -0.17
C LYS A 84 -8.96 9.50 -0.92
N PRO A 85 -9.55 10.47 -0.19
CA PRO A 85 -10.39 11.51 -0.77
C PRO A 85 -9.61 12.63 -1.48
N ASP A 86 -8.28 12.58 -1.54
CA ASP A 86 -7.46 13.76 -1.87
C ASP A 86 -7.16 14.03 -3.36
N PHE A 87 -7.06 15.33 -3.60
CA PHE A 87 -6.98 16.11 -4.85
C PHE A 87 -6.25 15.46 -6.02
N HIS A 88 -6.98 15.31 -7.13
CA HIS A 88 -6.46 14.96 -8.45
C HIS A 88 -5.97 16.25 -9.13
N PRO A 89 -4.65 16.54 -9.15
CA PRO A 89 -4.17 17.85 -9.60
C PRO A 89 -4.21 17.97 -11.14
N ILE A 90 -4.22 16.83 -11.85
CA ILE A 90 -4.18 16.77 -13.31
C ILE A 90 -5.06 15.59 -13.76
N LEU A 91 -6.09 15.84 -14.58
CA LEU A 91 -6.85 14.83 -15.34
C LEU A 91 -7.60 13.73 -14.57
N GLY A 92 -7.84 13.88 -13.26
CA GLY A 92 -8.52 12.82 -12.51
C GLY A 92 -7.63 11.62 -12.21
N VAL A 93 -6.30 11.80 -12.24
CA VAL A 93 -5.31 10.82 -11.76
C VAL A 93 -4.35 11.51 -10.78
N SER A 94 -4.10 10.88 -9.63
CA SER A 94 -3.12 11.37 -8.65
C SER A 94 -1.69 11.20 -9.16
N ALA A 95 -0.80 12.16 -8.87
CA ALA A 95 0.63 12.02 -9.19
C ALA A 95 1.24 10.74 -8.57
N ILE A 96 0.70 10.30 -7.43
CA ILE A 96 1.09 9.08 -6.74
C ILE A 96 0.67 7.85 -7.56
N GLN A 97 -0.54 7.84 -8.11
CA GLN A 97 -1.01 6.74 -8.98
C GLN A 97 -0.11 6.59 -10.22
N ILE A 98 0.26 7.70 -10.86
CA ILE A 98 1.15 7.68 -12.03
C ILE A 98 2.54 7.15 -11.64
N ALA A 99 3.12 7.66 -10.54
CA ALA A 99 4.42 7.20 -10.06
C ALA A 99 4.40 5.69 -9.69
N CYS A 100 3.34 5.22 -9.04
CA CYS A 100 3.19 3.81 -8.69
C CYS A 100 3.01 2.93 -9.94
N PHE A 101 2.21 3.38 -10.91
CA PHE A 101 2.02 2.67 -12.17
C PHE A 101 3.32 2.56 -12.97
N LEU A 102 4.06 3.66 -13.12
CA LEU A 102 5.36 3.66 -13.79
C LEU A 102 6.38 2.76 -13.08
N GLY A 103 6.40 2.79 -11.74
CA GLY A 103 7.24 1.90 -10.95
C GLY A 103 6.88 0.42 -11.16
N LEU A 104 5.59 0.07 -11.15
CA LEU A 104 5.14 -1.30 -11.43
C LEU A 104 5.49 -1.74 -12.87
N VAL A 105 5.35 -0.86 -13.85
CA VAL A 105 5.75 -1.12 -15.25
C VAL A 105 7.26 -1.33 -15.37
N TYR A 106 8.07 -0.54 -14.66
CA TYR A 106 9.53 -0.71 -14.64
C TYR A 106 9.94 -2.07 -14.05
N TYR A 107 9.30 -2.48 -12.96
CA TYR A 107 9.60 -3.77 -12.32
C TYR A 107 8.96 -4.97 -13.02
N ARG A 108 8.04 -4.80 -13.96
CA ARG A 108 7.32 -5.91 -14.63
C ARG A 108 8.25 -6.95 -15.28
N SER A 109 9.35 -6.49 -15.87
CA SER A 109 10.35 -7.36 -16.52
C SER A 109 11.18 -8.15 -15.52
N SER A 110 11.29 -7.64 -14.29
CA SER A 110 12.03 -8.28 -13.19
C SER A 110 11.14 -9.15 -12.31
N ILE A 111 9.81 -9.07 -12.45
CA ILE A 111 8.84 -9.87 -11.68
C ILE A 111 8.83 -11.33 -12.14
N LEU A 112 8.78 -11.59 -13.46
CA LEU A 112 8.70 -12.95 -14.00
C LEU A 112 9.92 -13.82 -13.64
N PRO A 113 11.18 -13.33 -13.75
CA PRO A 113 12.36 -14.08 -13.32
C PRO A 113 12.41 -14.32 -11.81
N MET A 114 11.87 -13.39 -11.01
CA MET A 114 11.89 -13.47 -9.54
C MET A 114 10.98 -14.57 -8.99
N PHE A 115 9.94 -14.96 -9.73
CA PHE A 115 9.08 -16.10 -9.40
C PHE A 115 9.59 -17.42 -9.97
N ASP A 116 10.54 -17.38 -10.88
CA ASP A 116 11.12 -18.58 -11.48
C ASP A 116 12.12 -19.21 -10.49
N LEU A 117 11.57 -19.96 -9.54
CA LEU A 117 12.30 -20.81 -8.60
C LEU A 117 12.80 -22.11 -9.26
N HIS A 118 12.83 -22.21 -10.59
CA HIS A 118 13.39 -23.38 -11.25
C HIS A 118 14.92 -23.32 -11.31
N GLY A 119 15.51 -24.03 -10.35
CA GLY A 119 16.56 -25.01 -10.62
C GLY A 119 17.77 -24.52 -11.43
N LYS A 120 18.73 -23.95 -10.72
CA LYS A 120 20.16 -24.24 -10.95
C LYS A 120 20.83 -24.58 -9.62
#